data_AF-A0A3A0UKX3-F1
#
_entry.id   AF-A0A3A0UKX3-F1
#
_cell.length_a   1.000
_cell.length_b   1.000
_cell.length_c   1.000
_cell.angle_alpha   90.00
_cell.angle_beta   90.00
_cell.angle_gamma   90.00
#
_symmetry.space_group_name_H-M   'P 1'
#
loop_
_entity.id
_entity.type
_entity.pdbx_description
1 polymer ?
#
loop_
_entity_poly.entity_id
_entity_poly.type
_entity_poly.pdbx_seq_one_letter_code
_entity_poly.pdbx_strand_id
1 'polypeptide(L)'
;YANETIEDVKHFSKLWFQQVQGKTFHSFLEIQDALTQLSNYPATRSMLVMACYQMFHVLESLNVPYGATVNGMTSRNFQQLVQTQPQRVKLKWNADILDDVEKVSQLAFRPDIAIDANESLSKVDYDKLKTLSEAQILYIEEPFKSLQH
;
A
#
# COMPACT_ATOMS: atom_id res chain seq x y z
N TYR A 1 -0.41 -3.62 11.75
CA TYR A 1 -0.69 -2.68 10.65
C TYR A 1 -2.12 -2.17 10.76
N ALA A 2 -3.13 -3.04 10.82
CA ALA A 2 -4.51 -2.67 11.15
C ALA A 2 -4.96 -3.30 12.48
N ASN A 3 -6.10 -2.83 13.00
CA ASN A 3 -6.74 -3.36 14.22
C ASN A 3 -7.49 -4.68 13.99
N GLU A 4 -7.65 -5.12 12.74
CA GLU A 4 -8.24 -6.41 12.39
C GLU A 4 -7.16 -7.49 12.22
N THR A 5 -7.41 -8.65 12.82
CA THR A 5 -6.60 -9.85 12.64
C THR A 5 -7.25 -10.82 11.65
N ILE A 6 -6.50 -11.85 11.24
CA ILE A 6 -7.03 -12.95 10.42
C ILE A 6 -8.22 -13.64 11.13
N GLU A 7 -8.18 -13.78 12.45
CA GLU A 7 -9.25 -14.42 13.21
C GLU A 7 -10.51 -13.54 13.27
N ASP A 8 -10.36 -12.22 13.37
CA ASP A 8 -11.49 -11.29 13.25
C ASP A 8 -12.16 -11.44 11.88
N VAL A 9 -11.37 -11.43 10.80
CA VAL A 9 -11.90 -11.59 9.43
C VAL A 9 -12.66 -12.90 9.27
N LYS A 10 -12.12 -14.02 9.78
CA LYS A 10 -12.81 -15.31 9.76
C LYS A 10 -14.10 -15.29 10.58
N HIS A 11 -14.08 -14.67 11.75
CA HIS A 11 -15.24 -14.62 12.63
C HIS A 11 -16.38 -13.79 12.00
N PHE A 12 -16.09 -12.55 11.60
CA PHE A 12 -17.10 -11.64 11.08
C PHE A 12 -17.61 -12.03 9.68
N SER A 13 -16.77 -12.63 8.83
CA SER A 13 -17.24 -13.19 7.55
C SER A 13 -18.22 -14.35 7.73
N LYS A 14 -17.99 -15.24 8.70
CA LYS A 14 -18.93 -16.33 9.04
C LYS A 14 -20.25 -15.79 9.55
N LEU A 15 -20.21 -14.83 10.47
CA LEU A 15 -21.43 -14.20 10.99
C LEU A 15 -22.22 -13.52 9.88
N TRP A 16 -21.55 -12.76 9.01
CA TRP A 16 -22.19 -12.14 7.85
C TRP A 16 -22.83 -13.19 6.94
N PHE A 17 -22.09 -14.25 6.59
CA PHE A 17 -22.60 -15.31 5.73
C PHE A 17 -23.85 -15.97 6.30
N GLN A 18 -23.86 -16.29 7.61
CA GLN A 18 -25.03 -16.88 8.27
C GLN A 18 -26.30 -16.02 8.16
N GLN A 19 -26.16 -14.69 8.07
CA GLN A 19 -27.30 -13.78 7.94
C GLN A 19 -27.81 -13.63 6.51
N VAL A 20 -26.98 -13.94 5.51
CA VAL A 20 -27.33 -13.74 4.08
C VAL A 20 -27.46 -15.04 3.31
N GLN A 21 -27.04 -16.18 3.89
CA GLN A 21 -27.17 -17.48 3.28
C GLN A 21 -28.64 -17.76 2.91
N GLY A 22 -28.85 -18.14 1.65
CA GLY A 22 -30.19 -18.38 1.09
C GLY A 22 -30.92 -17.13 0.59
N LYS A 23 -30.36 -15.93 0.78
CA LYS A 23 -30.88 -14.71 0.15
C LYS A 23 -30.41 -14.63 -1.30
N THR A 24 -31.26 -14.07 -2.15
CA THR A 24 -30.92 -13.72 -3.53
C THR A 24 -30.53 -12.25 -3.58
N PHE A 25 -29.46 -11.94 -4.31
CA PHE A 25 -29.01 -10.60 -4.60
C PHE A 25 -29.05 -10.40 -6.11
N HIS A 26 -29.75 -9.36 -6.58
CA HIS A 26 -29.93 -9.08 -8.01
C HIS A 26 -28.93 -8.06 -8.56
N SER A 27 -28.23 -7.35 -7.68
CA SER A 27 -27.25 -6.35 -8.07
C SER A 27 -26.06 -6.31 -7.10
N PHE A 28 -24.94 -5.78 -7.59
CA PHE A 28 -23.79 -5.53 -6.73
C PHE A 28 -24.08 -4.48 -5.65
N LEU A 29 -24.97 -3.51 -5.94
CA LEU A 29 -25.39 -2.50 -4.97
C LEU A 29 -26.07 -3.14 -3.75
N GLU A 30 -26.94 -4.12 -3.96
CA GLU A 30 -27.58 -4.85 -2.84
C GLU A 30 -26.56 -5.59 -1.96
N ILE A 31 -25.47 -6.09 -2.54
CA ILE A 31 -24.36 -6.66 -1.76
C ILE A 31 -23.65 -5.58 -0.95
N GLN A 32 -23.35 -4.42 -1.55
CA GLN A 32 -22.70 -3.31 -0.85
C GLN A 32 -23.54 -2.84 0.35
N ASP A 33 -24.85 -2.76 0.19
CA ASP A 33 -25.80 -2.42 1.25
C ASP A 33 -25.81 -3.48 2.36
N ALA A 34 -25.86 -4.77 2.01
CA ALA A 34 -25.79 -5.87 2.98
C ALA A 34 -24.45 -5.95 3.74
N LEU A 35 -23.39 -5.34 3.20
CA LEU A 35 -22.07 -5.25 3.81
C LEU A 35 -21.85 -4.00 4.67
N THR A 36 -22.81 -3.06 4.73
CA THR A 36 -22.70 -1.84 5.55
C THR A 36 -22.53 -2.12 7.04
N GLN A 37 -23.10 -3.21 7.55
CA GLN A 37 -22.91 -3.65 8.94
C GLN A 37 -21.44 -3.97 9.29
N LEU A 38 -20.56 -4.18 8.30
CA LEU A 38 -19.13 -4.43 8.48
C LEU A 38 -18.29 -3.14 8.35
N SER A 39 -18.89 -1.95 8.46
CA SER A 39 -18.15 -0.68 8.30
C SER A 39 -17.01 -0.48 9.31
N ASN A 40 -17.13 -1.07 10.51
CA ASN A 40 -16.06 -1.07 11.53
C ASN A 40 -14.99 -2.17 11.31
N TYR A 41 -15.17 -3.01 10.29
CA TYR A 41 -14.30 -4.13 9.92
C TYR A 41 -13.89 -4.01 8.43
N PRO A 42 -13.19 -2.94 8.04
CA PRO A 42 -12.88 -2.65 6.64
C PRO A 42 -12.11 -3.75 5.92
N ALA A 43 -11.21 -4.48 6.57
CA ALA A 43 -10.49 -5.60 5.96
C ALA A 43 -11.44 -6.76 5.66
N THR A 44 -12.30 -7.12 6.62
CA THR A 44 -13.36 -8.12 6.43
C THR A 44 -14.32 -7.72 5.30
N ARG A 45 -14.81 -6.48 5.34
CA ARG A 45 -15.71 -5.94 4.33
C ARG A 45 -15.08 -5.97 2.94
N SER A 46 -13.84 -5.53 2.81
CA SER A 46 -13.13 -5.47 1.52
C SER A 46 -12.94 -6.86 0.91
N MET A 47 -12.63 -7.87 1.73
CA MET A 47 -12.54 -9.26 1.26
C MET A 47 -13.85 -9.73 0.64
N LEU A 48 -14.99 -9.49 1.30
CA LEU A 48 -16.31 -9.88 0.80
C LEU A 48 -16.72 -9.09 -0.44
N VAL A 49 -16.47 -7.77 -0.46
CA VAL A 49 -16.68 -6.92 -1.64
C VAL A 49 -15.92 -7.48 -2.84
N MET A 50 -14.65 -7.84 -2.69
CA MET A 50 -13.81 -8.36 -3.78
C MET A 50 -14.30 -9.71 -4.30
N ALA A 51 -14.79 -10.60 -3.42
CA ALA A 51 -15.38 -11.87 -3.82
C ALA A 51 -16.68 -11.66 -4.61
N CYS A 52 -17.57 -10.78 -4.12
CA CYS A 52 -18.85 -10.53 -4.76
C CYS A 52 -18.75 -9.66 -6.01
N TYR A 53 -17.77 -8.77 -6.13
CA TYR A 53 -17.60 -7.90 -7.31
C TYR A 53 -17.54 -8.72 -8.60
N GLN A 54 -16.82 -9.85 -8.56
CA GLN A 54 -16.62 -10.77 -9.67
C GLN A 54 -17.90 -11.52 -10.09
N MET A 55 -18.92 -11.57 -9.22
CA MET A 55 -20.21 -12.18 -9.55
C MET A 55 -21.08 -11.28 -10.43
N PHE A 56 -20.81 -9.97 -10.44
CA PHE A 56 -21.63 -8.96 -11.13
C PHE A 56 -20.87 -8.21 -12.25
N HIS A 57 -19.56 -8.43 -12.38
CA HIS A 57 -18.73 -7.72 -13.36
C HIS A 57 -17.84 -8.69 -14.13
N VAL A 58 -17.73 -8.46 -15.44
CA VAL A 58 -16.71 -9.09 -16.27
C VAL A 58 -15.38 -8.42 -15.97
N LEU A 59 -14.34 -9.22 -15.71
CA LEU A 59 -13.01 -8.70 -15.42
C LEU A 59 -12.25 -8.49 -16.72
N GLU A 60 -11.74 -7.27 -16.91
CA GLU A 60 -10.94 -6.91 -18.08
C GLU A 60 -9.46 -7.15 -17.84
N SER A 61 -8.74 -7.41 -18.94
CA SER A 61 -7.27 -7.44 -18.92
C SER A 61 -6.73 -6.02 -19.08
N LEU A 62 -5.87 -5.59 -18.16
CA LEU A 62 -5.27 -4.26 -18.17
C LEU A 62 -3.79 -4.34 -17.79
N ASN A 63 -3.02 -3.36 -18.27
CA ASN A 63 -1.62 -3.19 -17.90
C ASN A 63 -1.51 -1.97 -16.99
N VAL A 64 -0.76 -2.11 -15.89
CA VAL A 64 -0.43 -1.01 -14.98
C VAL A 64 1.09 -0.84 -14.87
N PRO A 65 1.59 0.39 -14.67
CA PRO A 65 2.96 0.65 -14.27
C PRO A 65 3.46 -0.24 -13.14
N TYR A 66 4.62 -0.87 -13.34
CA TYR A 66 5.30 -1.58 -12.27
C TYR A 66 6.04 -0.59 -11.36
N GLY A 67 5.75 -0.66 -10.06
CA GLY A 67 6.50 0.03 -9.01
C GLY A 67 7.16 -0.97 -8.06
N ALA A 68 8.44 -0.78 -7.77
CA ALA A 68 9.17 -1.58 -6.79
C ALA A 68 9.11 -0.94 -5.39
N THR A 69 9.07 -1.77 -4.34
CA THR A 69 9.27 -1.32 -2.95
C THR A 69 10.53 -1.97 -2.41
N VAL A 70 11.44 -1.18 -1.85
CA VAL A 70 12.76 -1.62 -1.42
C VAL A 70 12.97 -1.26 0.05
N ASN A 71 13.37 -2.25 0.84
CA ASN A 71 13.76 -2.06 2.23
C ASN A 71 15.29 -2.12 2.34
N GLY A 72 15.95 -0.96 2.23
CA GLY A 72 17.40 -0.80 2.19
C GLY A 72 18.06 -1.21 0.86
N MET A 73 19.12 -0.51 0.45
CA MET A 73 19.81 -0.76 -0.83
C MET A 73 20.92 -1.80 -0.74
N THR A 74 20.54 -3.07 -0.54
CA THR A 74 21.47 -4.20 -0.69
C THR A 74 21.83 -4.44 -2.15
N SER A 75 22.97 -5.10 -2.43
CA SER A 75 23.37 -5.45 -3.81
C SER A 75 22.31 -6.27 -4.54
N ARG A 76 21.61 -7.16 -3.83
CA ARG A 76 20.51 -7.94 -4.39
C ARG A 76 19.34 -7.04 -4.81
N ASN A 77 18.93 -6.12 -3.94
CA ASN A 77 17.84 -5.19 -4.24
C ASN A 77 18.20 -4.29 -5.43
N PHE A 78 19.43 -3.77 -5.46
CA PHE A 78 19.92 -2.96 -6.58
C PHE A 78 19.91 -3.74 -7.90
N GLN A 79 20.44 -4.97 -7.92
CA GLN A 79 20.39 -5.82 -9.10
C GLN A 79 18.96 -6.09 -9.57
N GLN A 80 18.03 -6.31 -8.65
CA GLN A 80 16.62 -6.49 -8.99
C GLN A 80 16.03 -5.24 -9.63
N LEU A 81 16.37 -4.03 -9.16
CA LEU A 81 15.93 -2.77 -9.78
C LEU A 81 16.46 -2.65 -11.22
N VAL A 82 17.74 -2.96 -11.44
CA VAL A 82 18.34 -2.93 -12.79
C VAL A 82 17.66 -3.92 -13.74
N GLN A 83 17.33 -5.11 -13.25
CA GLN A 83 16.69 -6.16 -14.06
C GLN A 83 15.22 -5.83 -14.38
N THR A 84 14.49 -5.24 -13.45
CA THR A 84 13.03 -5.04 -13.56
C THR A 84 12.65 -3.65 -14.05
N GLN A 85 13.57 -2.68 -14.01
CA GLN A 85 13.41 -1.30 -14.47
C GLN A 85 12.03 -0.70 -14.11
N PRO A 86 11.65 -0.66 -12.82
CA PRO A 86 10.36 -0.15 -12.40
C PRO A 86 10.22 1.33 -12.79
N GLN A 87 9.00 1.78 -13.08
CA GLN A 87 8.73 3.20 -13.33
C GLN A 87 8.85 4.03 -12.04
N ARG A 88 8.55 3.42 -10.89
CA ARG A 88 8.70 4.03 -9.56
C ARG A 88 9.42 3.11 -8.58
N VAL A 89 10.32 3.65 -7.79
CA VAL A 89 10.96 2.96 -6.66
C VAL A 89 10.52 3.62 -5.35
N LYS A 90 9.85 2.86 -4.48
CA LYS A 90 9.50 3.28 -3.12
C LYS A 90 10.52 2.75 -2.13
N LEU A 91 11.32 3.64 -1.55
CA LEU A 91 12.35 3.32 -0.56
C LEU A 91 11.77 3.41 0.86
N LYS A 92 11.98 2.39 1.69
CA LYS A 92 11.67 2.51 3.11
C LYS A 92 12.69 3.41 3.81
N TRP A 93 12.21 4.36 4.61
CA TRP A 93 13.06 5.21 5.43
C TRP A 93 13.97 4.38 6.31
N ASN A 94 15.26 4.73 6.31
CA ASN A 94 16.29 4.07 7.09
C ASN A 94 17.45 5.04 7.35
N ALA A 95 18.49 4.59 8.06
CA ALA A 95 19.63 5.42 8.40
C ALA A 95 20.39 5.96 7.18
N ASP A 96 20.44 5.17 6.10
CA ASP A 96 21.21 5.37 4.87
C ASP A 96 20.33 5.92 3.72
N ILE A 97 19.15 6.48 4.04
CA ILE A 97 18.15 6.90 3.04
C ILE A 97 18.69 7.88 1.99
N LEU A 98 19.63 8.77 2.36
CA LEU A 98 20.24 9.72 1.43
C LEU A 98 21.06 8.97 0.36
N ASP A 99 21.91 8.02 0.79
CA ASP A 99 22.72 7.19 -0.10
C ASP A 99 21.84 6.28 -0.97
N ASP A 100 20.76 5.75 -0.41
CA ASP A 100 19.79 4.92 -1.13
C ASP A 100 19.11 5.73 -2.26
N VAL A 101 18.69 6.97 -1.97
CA VAL A 101 18.12 7.89 -2.97
C VAL A 101 19.15 8.24 -4.04
N GLU A 102 20.39 8.56 -3.66
CA GLU A 102 21.46 8.86 -4.61
C GLU A 102 21.69 7.68 -5.57
N LYS A 103 21.86 6.47 -5.04
CA LYS A 103 22.06 5.26 -5.86
C LYS A 103 20.93 5.03 -6.85
N VAL A 104 19.67 5.23 -6.43
CA VAL A 104 18.51 5.07 -7.31
C VAL A 104 18.46 6.16 -8.37
N SER A 105 18.79 7.41 -8.00
CA SER A 105 18.81 8.54 -8.94
C SER A 105 19.83 8.37 -10.08
N GLN A 106 20.88 7.59 -9.85
CA GLN A 106 21.92 7.28 -10.83
C GLN A 106 21.56 6.13 -11.79
N LEU A 107 20.42 5.45 -11.58
CA LEU A 107 19.98 4.38 -12.48
C LEU A 107 19.65 4.93 -13.87
N ALA A 108 20.11 4.23 -14.92
CA ALA A 108 19.99 4.69 -16.30
C ALA A 108 18.54 4.91 -16.77
N PHE A 109 17.59 4.15 -16.21
CA PHE A 109 16.16 4.24 -16.54
C PHE A 109 15.41 5.30 -15.73
N ARG A 110 16.08 5.99 -14.78
CA ARG A 110 15.58 7.17 -14.05
C ARG A 110 14.15 7.00 -13.49
N PRO A 111 13.94 6.07 -12.54
CA PRO A 111 12.63 5.89 -11.94
C PRO A 111 12.20 7.09 -11.11
N ASP A 112 10.90 7.30 -10.97
CA ASP A 112 10.36 8.17 -9.92
C ASP A 112 10.71 7.60 -8.53
N ILE A 113 11.12 8.45 -7.61
CA ILE A 113 11.50 8.04 -6.26
C ILE A 113 10.43 8.46 -5.26
N ALA A 114 9.90 7.51 -4.50
CA ALA A 114 9.03 7.76 -3.36
C ALA A 114 9.68 7.22 -2.08
N ILE A 115 9.31 7.78 -0.93
CA ILE A 115 9.82 7.32 0.37
C ILE A 115 8.64 6.90 1.24
N ASP A 116 8.74 5.74 1.89
CA ASP A 116 7.80 5.26 2.91
C ASP A 116 8.46 5.34 4.28
N ALA A 117 7.99 6.27 5.11
CA ALA A 117 8.55 6.51 6.43
C ALA A 117 7.83 5.75 7.56
N ASN A 118 6.70 5.09 7.27
CA ASN A 118 5.92 4.30 8.23
C ASN A 118 5.78 4.96 9.63
N GLU A 119 5.42 6.25 9.66
CA GLU A 119 5.18 7.05 10.87
C GLU A 119 6.40 7.18 11.81
N SER A 120 7.62 6.94 11.31
CA SER A 120 8.81 6.78 12.14
C SER A 120 9.61 8.06 12.40
N LEU A 121 9.34 9.14 11.66
CA LEU A 121 10.18 10.33 11.73
C LEU A 121 9.91 11.15 12.99
N SER A 122 10.94 11.87 13.41
CA SER A 122 10.84 12.84 14.49
C SER A 122 11.69 14.07 14.20
N LYS A 123 11.78 15.00 15.16
CA LYS A 123 12.58 16.22 15.02
C LYS A 123 14.06 15.96 14.70
N VAL A 124 14.58 14.81 15.09
CA VAL A 124 15.98 14.43 14.80
C VAL A 124 16.24 14.19 13.31
N ASP A 125 15.19 13.94 12.53
CA ASP A 125 15.27 13.62 11.10
C ASP A 125 15.11 14.87 10.21
N TYR A 126 14.87 16.05 10.79
CA TYR A 126 14.53 17.26 10.03
C TYR A 126 15.64 17.71 9.08
N ASP A 127 16.91 17.57 9.50
CA ASP A 127 18.04 17.90 8.62
C ASP A 127 18.11 16.94 7.43
N LYS A 128 17.87 15.62 7.64
CA LYS A 128 17.79 14.65 6.54
C LYS A 128 16.62 14.94 5.60
N LEU A 129 15.45 15.31 6.14
CA LEU A 129 14.29 15.71 5.36
C LEU A 129 14.57 16.96 4.51
N LYS A 130 15.30 17.93 5.06
CA LYS A 130 15.70 19.12 4.33
C LYS A 130 16.65 18.78 3.18
N THR A 131 17.62 17.90 3.39
CA THR A 131 18.48 17.42 2.29
C THR A 131 17.67 16.65 1.24
N LEU A 132 16.72 15.80 1.66
CA LEU A 132 15.87 15.05 0.75
C LEU A 132 14.93 15.94 -0.06
N SER A 133 14.51 17.10 0.44
CA SER A 133 13.64 18.01 -0.31
C SER A 133 14.35 18.70 -1.47
N GLU A 134 15.68 18.73 -1.45
CA GLU A 134 16.52 19.17 -2.57
C GLU A 134 16.69 18.07 -3.64
N ALA A 135 16.41 16.80 -3.28
CA ALA A 135 16.39 15.69 -4.23
C ALA A 135 15.08 15.64 -5.00
N GLN A 136 15.11 15.08 -6.22
CA GLN A 136 13.91 14.86 -7.05
C GLN A 136 13.12 13.65 -6.55
N ILE A 137 12.47 13.79 -5.40
CA ILE A 137 11.53 12.81 -4.84
C ILE A 137 10.08 13.23 -5.12
N LEU A 138 9.22 12.25 -5.39
CA LEU A 138 7.82 12.48 -5.72
C LEU A 138 6.98 12.82 -4.48
N TYR A 139 7.16 12.06 -3.40
CA TYR A 139 6.50 12.26 -2.11
C TYR A 139 7.16 11.44 -0.98
N ILE A 140 6.79 11.76 0.26
CA ILE A 140 7.08 10.96 1.46
C ILE A 140 5.74 10.50 2.07
N GLU A 141 5.53 9.19 2.16
CA GLU A 141 4.35 8.55 2.76
C GLU A 141 4.51 8.48 4.29
N GLU A 142 3.46 8.92 5.01
CA GLU A 142 3.31 8.82 6.47
C GLU A 142 4.58 9.20 7.26
N PRO A 143 5.11 10.43 7.14
CA PRO A 143 6.34 10.82 7.83
C PRO A 143 6.22 10.74 9.35
N PHE A 144 5.11 11.22 9.91
CA PHE A 144 4.95 11.38 11.36
C PHE A 144 3.71 10.64 11.85
N LYS A 145 3.83 9.97 13.00
CA LYS A 145 2.71 9.30 13.69
C LYS A 145 1.56 10.23 14.08
N SER A 146 1.85 11.51 14.25
CA SER A 146 0.85 12.53 14.55
C SER A 146 1.19 13.81 13.80
N LEU A 147 0.19 14.40 13.17
CA LEU A 147 0.29 15.69 12.49
C LEU A 147 0.18 16.88 13.46
N GLN A 148 0.07 16.64 14.77
CA GLN A 148 -0.22 17.68 15.77
C GLN A 148 1.01 18.34 16.42
N HIS A 149 2.21 18.24 15.85
CA HIS A 149 3.42 18.85 16.42
C HIS A 149 4.28 19.56 15.38
#